data_AF-A0AA42BQT0-F1
#
_entry.id   AF-A0AA42BQT0-F1
#
_cell.length_a   1.000
_cell.length_b   1.000
_cell.length_c   1.000
_cell.angle_alpha   90.00
_cell.angle_beta   90.00
_cell.angle_gamma   90.00
#
_symmetry.space_group_name_H-M   'P 1'
#
loop_
_entity.id
_entity.type
_entity.pdbx_description
1 polymer ?
#
loop_
_entity_poly.entity_id
_entity_poly.type
_entity_poly.pdbx_seq_one_letter_code
_entity_poly.pdbx_strand_id
1 'polypeptide(L)'
;CKAREGYAVALGALPSYVKATADYAFRRKGIFSSNIAEAGGFVSSSLATQGPDIQFHFLPAILNDHGRQLAFGYGYGLHVCCLYPKSRGTI
;
A
#
# COMPACT_ATOMS: atom_id res chain seq x y z
N CYS A 1 18.82 11.15 8.19
CA CYS A 1 17.46 10.58 8.29
C CYS A 1 17.51 9.07 8.10
N LYS A 2 17.28 8.29 9.16
CA LYS A 2 17.08 6.82 9.11
C LYS A 2 15.79 6.48 9.88
N ALA A 3 14.69 7.12 9.51
CA ALA A 3 13.40 6.78 10.08
C ALA A 3 13.01 5.40 9.52
N ARG A 4 12.93 4.39 10.38
CA ARG A 4 12.40 3.05 10.06
C ARG A 4 10.88 3.08 10.26
N GLU A 5 10.21 3.81 9.39
CA GLU A 5 8.76 4.02 9.44
C GLU A 5 8.08 3.35 8.23
N GLY A 6 6.89 2.79 8.45
CA GLY A 6 6.14 2.01 7.46
C GLY A 6 5.54 0.71 8.03
N TYR A 7 4.80 -0.02 7.21
CA TYR A 7 4.15 -1.30 7.55
C TYR A 7 5.06 -2.49 7.27
N ALA A 8 6.25 -2.47 7.88
CA ALA A 8 7.27 -3.48 7.64
C ALA A 8 7.00 -4.78 8.41
N VAL A 9 7.24 -5.93 7.78
CA VAL A 9 7.23 -7.23 8.47
C VAL A 9 8.66 -7.57 8.85
N ALA A 10 9.11 -7.11 10.01
CA ALA A 10 10.46 -7.32 10.51
C ALA A 10 10.49 -7.45 12.03
N LEU A 11 11.39 -8.27 12.57
CA LEU A 11 11.56 -8.43 14.03
C LEU A 11 11.84 -7.09 14.73
N GLY A 12 12.61 -6.20 14.10
CA GLY A 12 12.89 -4.86 14.63
C GLY A 12 11.68 -3.93 14.69
N ALA A 13 10.55 -4.26 14.06
CA ALA A 13 9.31 -3.49 14.11
C ALA A 13 8.39 -3.89 15.28
N LEU A 14 8.67 -5.03 15.95
CA LEU A 14 7.83 -5.56 17.04
C LEU A 14 7.54 -4.54 18.16
N PRO A 15 8.52 -3.77 18.69
CA PRO A 15 8.23 -2.79 19.74
C PRO A 15 7.25 -1.70 19.28
N SER A 16 7.39 -1.24 18.03
CA SER A 16 6.50 -0.26 17.42
C SER A 16 5.09 -0.81 17.26
N TYR A 17 4.95 -2.09 16.88
CA TYR A 17 3.65 -2.75 16.79
C TYR A 17 2.97 -2.90 18.16
N VAL A 18 3.69 -3.27 19.21
CA VAL A 18 3.11 -3.36 20.56
C VAL A 18 2.57 -2.00 21.00
N LYS A 19 3.35 -0.93 20.81
CA LYS A 19 2.89 0.43 21.09
C LYS A 19 1.66 0.79 20.25
N ALA A 20 1.69 0.50 18.96
CA ALA A 20 0.59 0.78 18.05
C ALA A 20 -0.70 0.02 18.45
N THR A 21 -0.58 -1.21 18.96
CA THR A 21 -1.74 -1.97 19.46
C THR A 21 -2.40 -1.26 20.63
N ALA A 22 -1.61 -0.76 21.58
CA ALA A 22 -2.12 0.02 22.71
C ALA A 22 -2.76 1.34 22.25
N ASP A 23 -2.09 2.09 21.38
CA ASP A 23 -2.61 3.34 20.83
C ASP A 23 -3.93 3.13 20.05
N TYR A 24 -4.03 2.03 19.31
CA TYR A 24 -5.26 1.68 18.61
C TYR A 24 -6.37 1.27 19.59
N ALA A 25 -6.07 0.42 20.57
CA ALA A 25 -7.06 -0.08 21.53
C ALA A 25 -7.67 1.05 22.38
N PHE A 26 -6.84 1.97 22.89
CA PHE A 26 -7.30 3.02 23.80
C PHE A 26 -7.66 4.35 23.13
N ARG A 27 -7.08 4.65 21.97
CA ARG A 27 -7.22 5.97 21.32
C ARG A 27 -7.69 5.90 19.87
N ARG A 28 -7.82 4.70 19.30
CA ARG A 28 -8.16 4.47 17.88
C ARG A 28 -7.22 5.22 16.93
N LYS A 29 -5.92 5.24 17.26
CA LYS A 29 -4.87 5.93 16.49
C LYS A 29 -3.74 4.97 16.09
N GLY A 30 -2.92 5.40 15.14
CA GLY A 30 -1.68 4.75 14.76
C GLY A 30 -1.81 3.88 13.50
N ILE A 31 -0.78 3.09 13.23
CA ILE A 31 -0.68 2.31 11.98
C ILE A 31 -1.83 1.29 11.81
N PHE A 32 -2.41 0.77 12.90
CA PHE A 32 -3.54 -0.16 12.81
C PHE A 32 -4.89 0.50 12.48
N SER A 33 -4.95 1.84 12.42
CA SER A 33 -6.13 2.55 11.91
C SER A 33 -6.02 2.94 10.43
N SER A 34 -4.92 2.60 9.75
CA SER A 34 -4.73 2.91 8.32
C SER A 34 -5.06 1.72 7.43
N ASN A 35 -5.45 2.02 6.18
CA ASN A 35 -5.64 1.06 5.10
C ASN A 35 -4.36 0.81 4.28
N ILE A 36 -3.21 1.40 4.66
CA ILE A 36 -1.88 1.25 4.03
C ILE A 36 -1.73 2.01 2.70
N ALA A 37 -2.81 2.31 1.98
CA ALA A 37 -2.77 3.10 0.75
C ALA A 37 -2.70 4.62 1.08
N GLU A 38 -1.50 5.08 1.42
CA GLU A 38 -1.28 6.42 2.00
C GLU A 38 -1.31 7.56 0.98
N ALA A 39 -1.03 7.27 -0.30
CA ALA A 39 -1.13 8.25 -1.37
C ALA A 39 -1.53 7.57 -2.67
N GLY A 40 -2.05 8.35 -3.61
CA GLY A 40 -2.40 7.85 -4.93
C GLY A 40 -2.53 8.98 -5.93
N GLY A 41 -2.70 8.59 -7.19
CA GLY A 41 -2.82 9.54 -8.28
C GLY A 41 -3.32 8.89 -9.56
N PHE A 42 -3.62 9.77 -10.50
CA PHE A 42 -4.09 9.44 -11.82
C PHE A 42 -3.12 10.02 -12.85
N VAL A 43 -2.73 9.22 -13.83
CA VAL A 43 -1.85 9.66 -14.91
C VAL A 43 -2.37 9.16 -16.25
N SER A 44 -2.21 9.97 -17.28
CA SER A 44 -2.52 9.59 -18.66
C SER A 44 -1.29 8.95 -19.30
N SER A 45 -1.45 7.73 -19.79
CA SER A 45 -0.49 7.09 -20.69
C SER A 45 -0.55 7.74 -22.08
N SER A 46 0.41 7.42 -22.94
CA SER A 46 0.40 7.85 -24.35
C SER A 46 -0.77 7.26 -25.16
N LEU A 47 -1.45 6.23 -24.64
CA LEU A 47 -2.57 5.55 -25.28
C LEU A 47 -3.93 6.03 -24.73
N ALA A 48 -3.91 6.93 -23.76
CA ALA A 48 -5.11 7.46 -23.13
C ALA A 48 -5.94 8.28 -24.14
N THR A 49 -7.20 7.90 -24.33
CA THR A 49 -8.10 8.59 -25.27
C THR A 49 -9.09 9.53 -24.58
N GLN A 50 -9.46 9.27 -23.33
CA GLN A 50 -10.49 10.02 -22.60
C GLN A 50 -10.13 10.15 -21.10
N GLY A 51 -9.18 11.03 -20.79
CA GLY A 51 -8.71 11.29 -19.43
C GLY A 51 -7.65 10.29 -18.92
N PRO A 52 -7.26 10.35 -17.64
CA PRO A 52 -6.28 9.44 -17.06
C PRO A 52 -6.74 7.98 -17.13
N ASP A 53 -5.89 7.10 -17.66
CA ASP A 53 -6.14 5.68 -17.85
C ASP A 53 -5.35 4.78 -16.88
N ILE A 54 -4.41 5.37 -16.13
CA ILE A 54 -3.62 4.70 -15.10
C ILE A 54 -3.93 5.32 -13.74
N GLN A 55 -4.30 4.47 -12.78
CA GLN A 55 -4.39 4.82 -11.36
C GLN A 55 -3.25 4.13 -10.61
N PHE A 56 -2.56 4.86 -9.72
CA PHE A 56 -1.55 4.26 -8.86
C PHE A 56 -1.78 4.60 -7.39
N HIS A 57 -1.37 3.69 -6.51
CA HIS A 57 -1.41 3.86 -5.06
C HIS A 57 -0.05 3.53 -4.46
N PHE A 58 0.44 4.42 -3.61
CA PHE A 58 1.65 4.24 -2.83
C PHE A 58 1.33 3.58 -1.49
N LEU A 59 2.07 2.51 -1.19
CA LEU A 59 1.99 1.76 0.05
C LEU A 59 3.39 1.78 0.69
N PRO A 60 3.57 2.26 1.93
CA PRO A 60 4.84 2.11 2.64
C PRO A 60 4.95 0.70 3.25
N ALA A 61 4.72 -0.31 2.42
CA ALA A 61 4.73 -1.73 2.71
C ALA A 61 5.21 -2.51 1.47
N ILE A 62 5.83 -3.68 1.67
CA ILE A 62 6.13 -4.58 0.55
C ILE A 62 4.87 -5.42 0.27
N LEU A 63 4.36 -5.32 -0.97
CA LEU A 63 3.21 -6.11 -1.41
C LEU A 63 3.67 -7.16 -2.42
N ASN A 64 3.65 -8.43 -2.03
CA ASN A 64 3.96 -9.54 -2.92
C ASN A 64 2.69 -10.33 -3.24
N ASP A 65 2.47 -10.61 -4.52
CA ASP A 65 1.30 -11.34 -5.02
C ASP A 65 -0.04 -10.78 -4.50
N HIS A 66 -0.25 -9.46 -4.62
CA HIS A 66 -1.42 -8.74 -4.09
C HIS A 66 -1.63 -8.93 -2.57
N GLY A 67 -0.55 -9.16 -1.82
CA GLY A 67 -0.61 -9.39 -0.37
C GLY A 67 -0.93 -10.83 0.02
N ARG A 68 -1.05 -11.76 -0.94
CA ARG A 68 -1.24 -13.20 -0.66
C ARG A 68 0.04 -13.86 -0.13
N GLN A 69 1.20 -13.28 -0.40
CA GLN A 69 2.49 -13.75 0.10
C GLN A 69 3.08 -12.73 1.08
N LEU A 70 3.55 -13.22 2.23
CA LEU A 70 4.28 -12.41 3.19
C LEU A 70 5.65 -12.03 2.62
N ALA A 71 5.98 -10.75 2.71
CA ALA A 71 7.28 -10.22 2.35
C ALA A 71 7.95 -9.61 3.59
N PHE A 72 9.14 -10.10 3.93
CA PHE A 72 9.88 -9.63 5.09
C PHE A 72 10.74 -8.41 4.77
N GLY A 73 10.90 -7.53 5.75
CA GLY A 73 11.74 -6.34 5.66
C GLY A 73 10.95 -5.03 5.56
N TYR A 74 11.71 -3.97 5.31
CA TYR A 74 11.19 -2.61 5.10
C TYR A 74 11.23 -2.30 3.62
N GLY A 75 10.15 -1.73 3.11
CA GLY A 75 10.07 -1.33 1.71
C GLY A 75 8.75 -0.63 1.43
N TYR A 76 8.54 -0.35 0.16
CA TYR A 76 7.34 0.29 -0.34
C TYR A 76 6.87 -0.41 -1.61
N GLY A 77 5.59 -0.28 -1.90
CA GLY A 77 4.93 -0.79 -3.09
C GLY A 77 4.24 0.34 -3.82
N LEU A 78 4.26 0.28 -5.14
CA LEU A 78 3.45 1.12 -6.00
C LEU A 78 2.49 0.22 -6.76
N HIS A 79 1.23 0.20 -6.34
CA HIS A 79 0.20 -0.60 -7.00
C HIS A 79 -0.38 0.18 -8.16
N VAL A 80 -0.37 -0.38 -9.37
CA VAL A 80 -0.81 0.28 -10.61
C VAL A 80 -2.01 -0.47 -11.19
N CYS A 81 -3.07 0.27 -11.50
CA CYS A 81 -4.32 -0.24 -12.06
C CYS A 81 -4.61 0.44 -13.41
N CYS A 82 -4.97 -0.36 -14.41
CA CYS A 82 -5.51 0.13 -15.67
C CYS A 82 -7.02 0.35 -15.50
N LEU A 83 -7.47 1.60 -15.62
CA LEU A 83 -8.85 2.00 -15.35
C LEU A 83 -9.84 1.55 -16.43
N TYR A 84 -9.37 1.49 -17.68
CA TYR A 84 -10.21 1.18 -18.85
C TYR A 84 -9.63 0.01 -19.65
N PRO A 85 -9.62 -1.21 -19.09
CA PRO A 85 -9.04 -2.36 -19.76
C PRO A 85 -9.82 -2.71 -21.04
N LYS A 86 -9.11 -3.01 -22.13
CA LYS A 86 -9.72 -3.51 -23.38
C LYS A 86 -10.09 -4.98 -23.33
N SER A 87 -9.45 -5.75 -22.44
CA SER A 87 -9.74 -7.17 -22.21
C SER A 87 -11.20 -7.39 -21.78
N ARG A 88 -11.80 -8.50 -22.19
CA ARG A 88 -13.16 -8.95 -21.83
C ARG A 88 -13.11 -10.44 -21.47
N GLY A 89 -13.95 -10.87 -20.54
CA GLY A 89 -14.05 -12.27 -20.10
C GLY A 89 -15.49 -12.74 -19.96
N THR A 90 -15.68 -14.04 -19.77
CA THR A 90 -16.97 -14.72 -19.55
C THR A 90 -16.83 -15.64 -18.35
N ILE A 91 -17.92 -15.85 -17.60
CA ILE A 91 -17.99 -16.72 -16.42
C ILE A 91 -18.69 -18.02 -16.79
#